data_AF-A0A1A2P3V2-F1
#
_entry.id   AF-A0A1A2P3V2-F1
#
_cell.length_a   1.000
_cell.length_b   1.000
_cell.length_c   1.000
_cell.angle_alpha   90.00
_cell.angle_beta   90.00
_cell.angle_gamma   90.00
#
_symmetry.space_group_name_H-M   'P 1'
#
loop_
_entity.id
_entity.type
_entity.pdbx_description
1 polymer ?
#
loop_
_entity_poly.entity_id
_entity_poly.type
_entity_poly.pdbx_seq_one_letter_code
_entity_poly.pdbx_strand_id
1 'polypeptide(L)'
;MSKHYATIAFTEDVRAIQRDHGSQAFYDRKRIAGKASPGRDPLTATEQDYLAQRDSFYLATISSTGWPYVQFRGGPMGFLRVLDEHTLAWADVRGNLQYISTGNLAAQDRVAIIAVDYVHRRRLKIFGHARVVTAQDDPQLASSLMAPDYEAAVERAVVIDVEASDWNCPQHITPRYSAADLEPALAALRDQLAALQAENASIRSTSGISQ
;
A
#
# COMPACT_ATOMS: atom_id res chain seq x y z
N MET A 1 10.99 7.64 -8.35
CA MET A 1 10.72 7.13 -9.70
C MET A 1 11.81 6.18 -10.14
N SER A 2 11.42 4.95 -10.44
CA SER A 2 12.25 3.97 -11.14
C SER A 2 12.43 4.37 -12.62
N LYS A 3 13.31 3.67 -13.37
CA LYS A 3 13.69 4.12 -14.71
C LYS A 3 12.54 3.94 -15.72
N HIS A 4 11.90 2.79 -15.69
CA HIS A 4 10.80 2.39 -16.57
C HIS A 4 9.46 3.05 -16.20
N TYR A 5 9.29 3.62 -15.01
CA TYR A 5 8.01 4.24 -14.64
C TYR A 5 7.59 5.36 -15.62
N ALA A 6 8.56 6.17 -16.05
CA ALA A 6 8.32 7.27 -16.99
C ALA A 6 7.99 6.80 -18.41
N THR A 7 8.41 5.61 -18.82
CA THR A 7 8.09 5.07 -20.16
C THR A 7 6.62 4.64 -20.25
N ILE A 8 6.05 4.20 -19.13
CA ILE A 8 4.62 3.86 -19.00
C ILE A 8 3.79 5.14 -18.77
N ALA A 9 4.16 5.95 -17.77
CA ALA A 9 3.32 7.03 -17.29
C ALA A 9 3.29 8.27 -18.20
N PHE A 10 4.38 8.56 -18.92
CA PHE A 10 4.50 9.78 -19.72
C PHE A 10 4.21 9.49 -21.18
N THR A 11 2.94 9.15 -21.45
CA THR A 11 2.36 9.03 -22.79
C THR A 11 2.46 10.34 -23.56
N GLU A 12 2.18 10.32 -24.87
CA GLU A 12 2.26 11.56 -25.66
C GLU A 12 1.29 12.63 -25.17
N ASP A 13 0.08 12.25 -24.74
CA ASP A 13 -0.89 13.18 -24.17
C ASP A 13 -0.37 13.82 -22.88
N VAL A 14 0.24 13.03 -21.99
CA VAL A 14 0.88 13.57 -20.77
C VAL A 14 2.04 14.50 -21.12
N ARG A 15 2.83 14.17 -22.15
CA ARG A 15 3.94 14.99 -22.61
C ARG A 15 3.48 16.30 -23.24
N ALA A 16 2.34 16.30 -23.93
CA ALA A 16 1.73 17.53 -24.43
C ALA A 16 1.41 18.49 -23.28
N ILE A 17 0.78 18.00 -22.22
CA ILE A 17 0.53 18.80 -21.01
C ILE A 17 1.85 19.22 -20.33
N GLN A 18 2.86 18.35 -20.24
CA GLN A 18 4.16 18.72 -19.69
C GLN A 18 4.87 19.82 -20.49
N ARG A 19 4.67 19.89 -21.81
CA ARG A 19 5.16 20.97 -22.68
C ARG A 19 4.48 22.28 -22.35
N ASP A 20 3.15 22.27 -22.31
CA ASP A 20 2.33 23.45 -22.06
C ASP A 20 2.65 24.07 -20.69
N HIS A 21 3.00 23.23 -19.71
CA HIS A 21 3.38 23.67 -18.36
C HIS A 21 4.90 23.75 -18.11
N GLY A 22 5.74 23.64 -19.15
CA GLY A 22 7.19 23.87 -19.06
C GLY A 22 7.99 22.82 -18.26
N SER A 23 7.43 21.65 -17.99
CA SER A 23 8.08 20.58 -17.22
C SER A 23 8.71 19.47 -18.09
N GLN A 24 8.50 19.51 -19.41
CA GLN A 24 8.96 18.48 -20.34
C GLN A 24 10.46 18.18 -20.21
N ALA A 25 11.33 19.20 -20.25
CA ALA A 25 12.79 19.00 -20.22
C ALA A 25 13.28 18.31 -18.93
N PHE A 26 12.56 18.51 -17.82
CA PHE A 26 12.85 17.82 -16.56
C PHE A 26 12.51 16.33 -16.63
N TYR A 27 11.33 15.99 -17.17
CA TYR A 27 10.82 14.62 -17.20
C TYR A 27 11.31 13.79 -18.40
N ASP A 28 11.63 14.40 -19.54
CA ASP A 28 12.12 13.68 -20.72
C ASP A 28 13.46 12.98 -20.44
N ARG A 29 14.32 13.55 -19.58
CA ARG A 29 15.56 12.89 -19.13
C ARG A 29 15.28 11.54 -18.47
N LYS A 30 14.24 11.46 -17.62
CA LYS A 30 13.84 10.21 -16.95
C LYS A 30 13.31 9.18 -17.96
N ARG A 31 12.48 9.63 -18.89
CA ARG A 31 11.92 8.78 -19.95
C ARG A 31 13.00 8.24 -20.90
N ILE A 32 13.98 9.07 -21.28
CA ILE A 32 15.12 8.66 -22.12
C ILE A 32 15.96 7.61 -21.39
N ALA A 33 16.29 7.85 -20.10
CA ALA A 33 17.01 6.88 -19.29
C ALA A 33 16.26 5.54 -19.17
N GLY A 34 14.93 5.57 -19.00
CA GLY A 34 14.08 4.38 -19.01
C GLY A 34 14.11 3.61 -20.33
N LYS A 35 14.02 4.30 -21.47
CA LYS A 35 14.12 3.65 -22.79
C LYS A 35 15.50 3.05 -23.07
N ALA A 36 16.56 3.62 -22.49
CA ALA A 36 17.92 3.11 -22.62
C ALA A 36 18.23 1.91 -21.70
N SER A 37 17.36 1.60 -20.74
CA SER A 37 17.46 0.44 -19.85
C SER A 37 16.19 -0.41 -20.00
N PRO A 38 16.08 -1.25 -21.04
CA PRO A 38 14.90 -2.07 -21.27
C PRO A 38 14.72 -3.11 -20.16
N GLY A 39 13.45 -3.44 -19.86
CA GLY A 39 13.08 -4.39 -18.81
C GLY A 39 12.31 -3.74 -17.66
N ARG A 40 11.93 -4.59 -16.70
CA ARG A 40 11.21 -4.22 -15.48
C ARG A 40 12.15 -3.58 -14.48
N ASP A 41 11.67 -2.59 -13.72
CA ASP A 41 12.46 -2.06 -12.61
C ASP A 41 12.33 -2.97 -11.38
N PRO A 42 13.45 -3.35 -10.73
CA PRO A 42 13.39 -4.11 -9.50
C PRO A 42 12.89 -3.22 -8.35
N LEU A 43 12.13 -3.83 -7.43
CA LEU A 43 11.90 -3.31 -6.09
C LEU A 43 13.22 -3.40 -5.33
N THR A 44 13.81 -2.25 -5.02
CA THR A 44 15.02 -2.23 -4.18
C THR A 44 14.65 -2.54 -2.74
N ALA A 45 15.64 -2.80 -1.89
CA ALA A 45 15.42 -2.98 -0.45
C ALA A 45 14.53 -1.88 0.17
N THR A 46 14.63 -0.63 -0.31
CA THR A 46 13.78 0.47 0.17
C THR A 46 12.30 0.25 -0.13
N GLU A 47 11.94 -0.18 -1.34
CA GLU A 47 10.53 -0.49 -1.66
C GLU A 47 10.06 -1.75 -0.94
N GLN A 48 10.92 -2.77 -0.82
CA GLN A 48 10.57 -4.02 -0.17
C GLN A 48 10.26 -3.80 1.33
N ASP A 49 11.16 -3.12 2.05
CA ASP A 49 10.98 -2.77 3.46
C ASP A 49 9.75 -1.88 3.67
N TYR A 50 9.49 -0.96 2.73
CA TYR A 50 8.31 -0.11 2.79
C TYR A 50 7.03 -0.93 2.65
N LEU A 51 6.93 -1.81 1.65
CA LEU A 51 5.72 -2.59 1.39
C LEU A 51 5.44 -3.58 2.52
N ALA A 52 6.48 -4.19 3.11
CA ALA A 52 6.36 -5.09 4.26
C ALA A 52 5.72 -4.43 5.50
N GLN A 53 5.78 -3.10 5.62
CA GLN A 53 5.18 -2.33 6.72
C GLN A 53 3.78 -1.78 6.39
N ARG A 54 3.17 -2.21 5.29
CA ARG A 54 1.81 -1.79 4.91
C ARG A 54 0.79 -2.80 5.38
N ASP A 55 -0.26 -2.29 6.01
CA ASP A 55 -1.49 -3.01 6.36
C ASP A 55 -2.59 -2.76 5.31
N SER A 56 -2.34 -1.89 4.34
CA SER A 56 -3.31 -1.52 3.32
C SER A 56 -2.68 -0.94 2.06
N PHE A 57 -3.41 -1.07 0.96
CA PHE A 57 -3.14 -0.41 -0.31
C PHE A 57 -4.42 -0.23 -1.12
N TYR A 58 -4.38 0.58 -2.18
CA TYR A 58 -5.45 0.67 -3.16
C TYR A 58 -5.01 0.04 -4.47
N LEU A 59 -5.86 -0.83 -5.02
CA LEU A 59 -5.67 -1.52 -6.28
C LEU A 59 -6.57 -0.90 -7.35
N ALA A 60 -5.98 -0.52 -8.48
CA ALA A 60 -6.69 -0.20 -9.69
C ALA A 60 -6.64 -1.37 -10.67
N THR A 61 -7.80 -1.71 -11.25
CA THR A 61 -7.98 -2.68 -12.35
C THR A 61 -8.78 -2.02 -13.46
N ILE A 62 -8.80 -2.60 -14.65
CA ILE A 62 -9.53 -2.06 -15.80
C ILE A 62 -10.61 -3.07 -16.19
N SER A 63 -11.85 -2.62 -16.23
CA SER A 63 -12.96 -3.46 -16.71
C SER A 63 -12.90 -3.67 -18.23
N SER A 64 -13.59 -4.69 -18.73
CA SER A 64 -13.68 -4.97 -20.17
C SER A 64 -14.35 -3.85 -20.97
N THR A 65 -15.11 -2.97 -20.31
CA THR A 65 -15.71 -1.77 -20.92
C THR A 65 -14.78 -0.56 -20.89
N GLY A 66 -13.55 -0.71 -20.39
CA GLY A 66 -12.54 0.35 -20.33
C GLY A 66 -12.64 1.26 -19.09
N TRP A 67 -13.63 1.07 -18.22
CA TRP A 67 -13.71 1.84 -16.98
C TRP A 67 -12.62 1.41 -16.00
N PRO A 68 -11.87 2.35 -15.39
CA PRO A 68 -11.00 2.06 -14.27
C PRO A 68 -11.85 1.77 -13.02
N TYR A 69 -11.43 0.76 -12.26
CA TYR A 69 -12.03 0.39 -10.99
C TYR A 69 -10.96 0.42 -9.89
N VAL A 70 -11.25 1.10 -8.78
CA VAL A 70 -10.32 1.23 -7.65
C VAL A 70 -10.94 0.59 -6.41
N GLN A 71 -10.15 -0.21 -5.70
CA GLN A 71 -10.57 -0.91 -4.49
C GLN A 71 -9.51 -0.80 -3.40
N PHE A 72 -9.95 -0.50 -2.17
CA PHE A 72 -9.12 -0.66 -0.98
C PHE A 72 -8.91 -2.14 -0.67
N ARG A 73 -7.67 -2.53 -0.40
CA ARG A 73 -7.26 -3.83 0.11
C ARG A 73 -6.55 -3.62 1.44
N GLY A 74 -7.00 -4.32 2.47
CA GLY A 74 -6.43 -4.25 3.80
C GLY A 74 -6.26 -5.63 4.41
N GLY A 75 -5.30 -5.75 5.32
CA GLY A 75 -4.98 -6.97 6.04
C GLY A 75 -3.99 -6.69 7.17
N PRO A 76 -3.46 -7.73 7.84
CA PRO A 76 -2.38 -7.58 8.79
C PRO A 76 -1.18 -6.84 8.18
N MET A 77 -0.34 -6.21 9.01
CA MET A 77 0.90 -5.60 8.52
C MET A 77 1.73 -6.64 7.75
N GLY A 78 2.14 -6.28 6.53
CA GLY A 78 2.91 -7.17 5.66
C GLY A 78 2.08 -8.21 4.91
N PHE A 79 0.74 -8.12 4.91
CA PHE A 79 -0.10 -9.03 4.12
C PHE A 79 0.18 -8.95 2.61
N LEU A 80 0.64 -7.79 2.12
CA LEU A 80 1.23 -7.67 0.80
C LEU A 80 2.68 -8.14 0.87
N ARG A 81 2.91 -9.37 0.44
CA ARG A 81 4.21 -10.05 0.47
C ARG A 81 5.02 -9.67 -0.76
N VAL A 82 6.29 -9.36 -0.53
CA VAL A 82 7.30 -9.29 -1.59
C VAL A 82 7.89 -10.68 -1.71
N LEU A 83 7.70 -11.34 -2.85
CA LEU A 83 8.23 -12.69 -3.08
C LEU A 83 9.66 -12.62 -3.63
N ASP A 84 9.95 -11.62 -4.46
CA ASP A 84 11.26 -11.31 -5.00
C ASP A 84 11.32 -9.85 -5.50
N GLU A 85 12.41 -9.46 -6.15
CA GLU A 85 12.62 -8.09 -6.65
C GLU A 85 11.58 -7.63 -7.70
N HIS A 86 10.81 -8.54 -8.29
CA HIS A 86 9.82 -8.25 -9.33
C HIS A 86 8.43 -8.79 -9.03
N THR A 87 8.21 -9.44 -7.87
CA THR A 87 6.97 -10.15 -7.60
C THR A 87 6.38 -9.76 -6.27
N LEU A 88 5.13 -9.30 -6.30
CA LEU A 88 4.30 -9.09 -5.11
C LEU A 88 3.18 -10.13 -5.08
N ALA A 89 2.69 -10.47 -3.90
CA ALA A 89 1.51 -11.30 -3.76
C ALA A 89 0.76 -11.04 -2.46
N TRP A 90 -0.55 -11.32 -2.46
CA TRP A 90 -1.34 -11.40 -1.23
C TRP A 90 -2.41 -12.47 -1.35
N ALA A 91 -2.87 -12.95 -0.20
CA ALA A 91 -4.03 -13.84 -0.12
C ALA A 91 -5.32 -13.02 -0.25
N ASP A 92 -6.15 -13.35 -1.24
CA ASP A 92 -7.51 -12.81 -1.38
C ASP A 92 -8.48 -13.80 -0.71
N VAL A 93 -8.96 -13.37 0.46
CA VAL A 93 -9.89 -14.11 1.30
C VAL A 93 -11.32 -13.81 0.89
N ARG A 94 -12.25 -14.71 1.25
CA ARG A 94 -13.67 -14.54 0.93
C ARG A 94 -14.22 -13.22 1.50
N GLY A 95 -14.58 -12.31 0.61
CA GLY A 95 -15.12 -10.99 0.95
C GLY A 95 -16.61 -10.84 0.65
N ASN A 96 -16.99 -9.64 0.20
CA ASN A 96 -18.38 -9.24 -0.13
C ASN A 96 -18.95 -9.87 -1.41
N LEU A 97 -18.25 -10.83 -2.02
CA LEU A 97 -18.67 -11.59 -3.20
C LEU A 97 -18.90 -10.79 -4.49
N GLN A 98 -18.40 -9.55 -4.60
CA GLN A 98 -18.54 -8.78 -5.84
C GLN A 98 -17.60 -9.25 -6.95
N TYR A 99 -16.43 -9.77 -6.59
CA TYR A 99 -15.42 -10.31 -7.52
C TYR A 99 -14.99 -9.38 -8.68
N ILE A 100 -15.23 -8.06 -8.57
CA ILE A 100 -14.97 -7.10 -9.66
C ILE A 100 -13.51 -7.10 -10.09
N SER A 101 -12.57 -6.94 -9.15
CA SER A 101 -11.13 -6.97 -9.50
C SER A 101 -10.74 -8.30 -10.13
N THR A 102 -11.17 -9.44 -9.57
CA THR A 102 -10.87 -10.77 -10.13
C THR A 102 -11.42 -10.90 -11.54
N GLY A 103 -12.67 -10.49 -11.79
CA GLY A 103 -13.29 -10.53 -13.11
C GLY A 103 -12.58 -9.63 -14.12
N ASN A 104 -12.18 -8.42 -13.70
CA ASN A 104 -11.40 -7.51 -14.53
C ASN A 104 -10.05 -8.14 -14.94
N LEU A 105 -9.36 -8.79 -13.99
CA LEU A 105 -8.06 -9.44 -14.25
C LEU A 105 -8.12 -10.60 -15.24
N ALA A 106 -9.28 -11.23 -15.42
CA ALA A 106 -9.45 -12.26 -16.44
C ALA A 106 -9.42 -11.70 -17.87
N ALA A 107 -9.73 -10.42 -18.06
CA ALA A 107 -9.74 -9.75 -19.37
C ALA A 107 -8.55 -8.80 -19.57
N GLN A 108 -8.03 -8.22 -18.49
CA GLN A 108 -6.94 -7.25 -18.51
C GLN A 108 -6.09 -7.39 -17.26
N ASP A 109 -4.83 -7.79 -17.45
CA ASP A 109 -3.89 -8.07 -16.36
C ASP A 109 -3.20 -6.81 -15.81
N ARG A 110 -3.22 -5.69 -16.55
CA ARG A 110 -2.60 -4.44 -16.08
C ARG A 110 -3.29 -3.90 -14.82
N VAL A 111 -2.48 -3.64 -13.81
CA VAL A 111 -2.89 -3.04 -12.53
C VAL A 111 -2.03 -1.85 -12.15
N ALA A 112 -2.58 -1.01 -11.28
CA ALA A 112 -1.80 -0.03 -10.54
C ALA A 112 -2.08 -0.17 -9.04
N ILE A 113 -1.04 -0.09 -8.22
CA ILE A 113 -1.15 -0.03 -6.77
C ILE A 113 -0.73 1.36 -6.30
N ILE A 114 -1.43 1.87 -5.30
CA ILE A 114 -0.92 2.94 -4.43
C ILE A 114 -0.94 2.46 -2.98
N ALA A 115 0.25 2.36 -2.40
CA ALA A 115 0.45 2.11 -0.97
C ALA A 115 0.79 3.43 -0.29
N VAL A 116 0.09 3.76 0.79
CA VAL A 116 0.22 5.04 1.51
C VAL A 116 0.62 4.78 2.95
N ASP A 117 1.61 5.51 3.40
CA ASP A 117 2.05 5.61 4.80
C ASP A 117 1.63 7.00 5.28
N TYR A 118 0.50 7.05 5.99
CA TYR A 118 -0.09 8.30 6.44
C TYR A 118 0.79 8.98 7.49
N VAL A 119 1.33 8.22 8.45
CA VAL A 119 2.16 8.73 9.55
C VAL A 119 3.37 9.48 9.01
N HIS A 120 4.12 8.85 8.09
CA HIS A 120 5.34 9.44 7.53
C HIS A 120 5.09 10.24 6.25
N ARG A 121 3.83 10.34 5.81
CA ARG A 121 3.40 11.05 4.58
C ARG A 121 4.12 10.54 3.33
N ARG A 122 4.35 9.23 3.22
CA ARG A 122 4.99 8.61 2.07
C ARG A 122 3.96 7.87 1.22
N ARG A 123 4.16 7.85 -0.09
CA ARG A 123 3.36 6.99 -0.99
C ARG A 123 4.23 6.35 -2.05
N LEU A 124 4.00 5.07 -2.28
CA LEU A 124 4.60 4.31 -3.36
C LEU A 124 3.51 3.95 -4.37
N LYS A 125 3.73 4.28 -5.64
CA LYS A 125 2.90 3.80 -6.75
C LYS A 125 3.62 2.68 -7.47
N ILE A 126 2.89 1.69 -7.94
CA ILE A 126 3.43 0.53 -8.67
C ILE A 126 2.55 0.26 -9.87
N PHE A 127 3.17 0.02 -11.02
CA PHE A 127 2.51 -0.61 -12.17
C PHE A 127 2.96 -2.06 -12.26
N GLY A 128 2.05 -2.94 -12.68
CA GLY A 128 2.38 -4.34 -12.88
C GLY A 128 1.28 -5.11 -13.61
N HIS A 129 1.52 -6.39 -13.77
CA HIS A 129 0.61 -7.37 -14.36
C HIS A 129 0.16 -8.34 -13.27
N ALA A 130 -1.13 -8.40 -13.00
CA ALA A 130 -1.69 -9.25 -11.97
C ALA A 130 -2.36 -10.50 -12.55
N ARG A 131 -2.15 -11.62 -11.89
CA ARG A 131 -2.84 -12.89 -12.16
C ARG A 131 -3.42 -13.47 -10.87
N VAL A 132 -4.52 -14.19 -11.04
CA VAL A 132 -5.19 -14.90 -9.95
C VAL A 132 -4.76 -16.36 -9.99
N VAL A 133 -4.36 -16.90 -8.84
CA VAL A 133 -4.04 -18.31 -8.66
C VAL A 133 -4.96 -18.87 -7.60
N THR A 134 -5.80 -19.85 -7.94
CA THR A 134 -6.73 -20.40 -6.95
C THR A 134 -5.99 -21.28 -5.95
N ALA A 135 -6.57 -21.46 -4.75
CA ALA A 135 -6.01 -22.38 -3.77
C ALA A 135 -6.00 -23.84 -4.27
N GLN A 136 -6.83 -24.17 -5.26
CA GLN A 136 -6.83 -25.47 -5.94
C GLN A 136 -5.66 -25.61 -6.91
N ASP A 137 -5.30 -24.55 -7.64
CA ASP A 137 -4.21 -24.57 -8.62
C ASP A 137 -2.84 -24.59 -7.96
N ASP A 138 -2.66 -23.81 -6.88
CA ASP A 138 -1.42 -23.77 -6.10
C ASP A 138 -1.71 -23.59 -4.59
N PRO A 139 -1.97 -24.70 -3.87
CA PRO A 139 -2.22 -24.67 -2.43
C PRO A 139 -1.02 -24.14 -1.62
N GLN A 140 0.20 -24.35 -2.12
CA GLN A 140 1.43 -23.96 -1.42
C GLN A 140 1.61 -22.45 -1.46
N LEU A 141 1.42 -21.83 -2.63
CA LEU A 141 1.43 -20.38 -2.75
C LEU A 141 0.33 -19.76 -1.88
N ALA A 142 -0.91 -20.24 -2.00
CA ALA A 142 -2.05 -19.71 -1.24
C ALA A 142 -1.82 -19.76 0.27
N SER A 143 -1.28 -20.86 0.80
CA SER A 143 -0.96 -21.00 2.22
C SER A 143 0.23 -20.16 2.67
N SER A 144 1.28 -20.01 1.84
CA SER A 144 2.48 -19.22 2.19
C SER A 144 2.21 -17.73 2.41
N LEU A 145 1.12 -17.21 1.83
CA LEU A 145 0.74 -15.79 1.89
C LEU A 145 -0.04 -15.43 3.15
N MET A 146 -0.51 -16.42 3.91
CA MET A 146 -1.25 -16.20 5.15
C MET A 146 -0.30 -15.90 6.30
N ALA A 147 -0.77 -15.08 7.25
CA ALA A 147 -0.13 -15.00 8.55
C ALA A 147 -0.52 -16.25 9.36
N PRO A 148 0.37 -16.79 10.22
CA PRO A 148 0.12 -18.01 10.99
C PRO A 148 -1.18 -17.94 11.82
N ASP A 149 -1.52 -16.75 12.31
CA ASP A 149 -2.65 -16.52 13.22
C ASP A 149 -3.90 -15.95 12.52
N TYR A 150 -3.95 -16.00 11.17
CA TYR A 150 -5.07 -15.42 10.41
C TYR A 150 -6.10 -16.50 10.03
N GLU A 151 -7.17 -16.62 10.82
CA GLU A 151 -8.28 -17.56 10.60
C GLU A 151 -9.22 -17.09 9.47
N ALA A 152 -8.74 -17.10 8.23
CA ALA A 152 -9.58 -16.87 7.05
C ALA A 152 -9.32 -17.92 5.97
N ALA A 153 -10.38 -18.41 5.35
CA ALA A 153 -10.27 -19.30 4.20
C ALA A 153 -9.74 -18.52 2.98
N VAL A 154 -8.52 -18.85 2.55
CA VAL A 154 -7.96 -18.31 1.31
C VAL A 154 -8.69 -18.91 0.13
N GLU A 155 -9.32 -18.07 -0.68
CA GLU A 155 -9.91 -18.55 -1.94
C GLU A 155 -8.85 -18.59 -3.05
N ARG A 156 -7.96 -17.60 -3.06
CA ARG A 156 -6.99 -17.39 -4.13
C ARG A 156 -5.81 -16.52 -3.67
N ALA A 157 -4.67 -16.67 -4.33
CA ALA A 157 -3.59 -15.71 -4.31
C ALA A 157 -3.74 -14.75 -5.49
N VAL A 158 -3.44 -13.47 -5.28
CA VAL A 158 -3.21 -12.53 -6.38
C VAL A 158 -1.72 -12.25 -6.42
N VAL A 159 -1.11 -12.52 -7.57
CA VAL A 159 0.32 -12.34 -7.83
C VAL A 159 0.49 -11.21 -8.83
N ILE A 160 1.41 -10.29 -8.56
CA ILE A 160 1.74 -9.16 -9.41
C ILE A 160 3.19 -9.24 -9.84
N ASP A 161 3.40 -9.32 -11.15
CA ASP A 161 4.65 -9.01 -11.81
C ASP A 161 4.82 -7.49 -11.90
N VAL A 162 5.75 -6.95 -11.12
CA VAL A 162 6.02 -5.51 -11.03
C VAL A 162 6.78 -5.02 -12.25
N GLU A 163 6.24 -4.00 -12.90
CA GLU A 163 6.85 -3.38 -14.08
C GLU A 163 7.69 -2.16 -13.70
N ALA A 164 7.16 -1.29 -12.83
CA ALA A 164 7.82 -0.05 -12.42
C ALA A 164 7.22 0.55 -11.15
N SER A 165 7.98 1.42 -10.46
CA SER A 165 7.54 2.06 -9.22
C SER A 165 7.89 3.55 -9.13
N ASP A 166 7.13 4.31 -8.34
CA ASP A 166 7.39 5.74 -8.15
C ASP A 166 6.99 6.28 -6.78
N TRP A 167 7.99 6.77 -6.07
CA TRP A 167 7.86 7.69 -4.94
C TRP A 167 7.48 9.09 -5.41
N ASN A 168 6.31 9.56 -4.98
CA ASN A 168 5.81 10.89 -5.35
C ASN A 168 5.79 11.85 -4.14
N CYS A 169 5.63 13.15 -4.41
CA CYS A 169 5.74 14.22 -3.40
C CYS A 169 4.86 14.00 -2.15
N PRO A 170 5.41 14.06 -0.92
CA PRO A 170 4.67 13.83 0.33
C PRO A 170 3.68 14.94 0.69
N GLN A 171 3.66 16.04 -0.07
CA GLN A 171 2.79 17.19 0.21
C GLN A 171 1.32 16.78 0.30
N HIS A 172 0.60 17.44 1.21
CA HIS A 172 -0.84 17.30 1.45
C HIS A 172 -1.35 15.93 1.92
N ILE A 173 -0.47 14.97 2.24
CA ILE A 173 -0.91 13.78 2.99
C ILE A 173 -1.11 14.19 4.45
N THR A 174 -2.36 14.22 4.90
CA THR A 174 -2.69 14.42 6.32
C THR A 174 -2.24 13.20 7.11
N PRO A 175 -1.41 13.37 8.17
CA PRO A 175 -1.07 12.28 9.06
C PRO A 175 -2.32 11.63 9.67
N ARG A 176 -2.33 10.30 9.70
CA ARG A 176 -3.35 9.48 10.36
C ARG A 176 -2.61 8.44 11.18
N TYR A 177 -3.08 8.23 12.40
CA TYR A 177 -2.49 7.32 13.38
C TYR A 177 -3.53 6.26 13.71
N SER A 178 -3.10 5.00 13.75
CA SER A 178 -3.88 3.91 14.31
C SER A 178 -3.93 4.02 15.84
N ALA A 179 -4.83 3.27 16.47
CA ALA A 179 -4.84 3.14 17.93
C ALA A 179 -3.49 2.60 18.45
N ALA A 180 -2.88 1.65 17.73
CA ALA A 180 -1.57 1.09 18.08
C ALA A 180 -0.45 2.13 18.03
N ASP A 181 -0.47 3.04 17.05
CA ASP A 181 0.51 4.14 16.95
C ASP A 181 0.41 5.11 18.13
N LEU A 182 -0.81 5.34 18.64
CA LEU A 182 -1.06 6.29 19.73
C LEU A 182 -0.91 5.66 21.12
N GLU A 183 -0.97 4.33 21.23
CA GLU A 183 -1.03 3.64 22.51
C GLU A 183 0.15 3.97 23.45
N PRO A 184 1.42 4.06 23.01
CA PRO A 184 2.51 4.44 23.90
C PRO A 184 2.32 5.83 24.54
N ALA A 185 1.82 6.81 23.77
CA ALA A 185 1.55 8.15 24.27
C ALA A 185 0.33 8.18 25.19
N LEU A 186 -0.71 7.42 24.85
CA LEU A 186 -1.92 7.32 25.66
C LEU A 186 -1.68 6.59 26.98
N ALA A 187 -0.85 5.55 26.99
CA ALA A 187 -0.44 4.84 28.20
C ALA A 187 0.27 5.77 29.19
N ALA A 188 1.25 6.55 28.71
CA ALA A 188 1.95 7.52 29.54
C ALA A 188 1.01 8.58 30.16
N LEU A 189 0.02 9.05 29.39
CA LEU A 189 -1.00 9.98 29.90
C LEU A 189 -1.93 9.34 30.94
N ARG A 190 -2.31 8.06 30.74
CA ARG A 190 -3.11 7.30 31.71
C ARG A 190 -2.38 7.11 33.03
N ASP A 191 -1.08 6.80 33.00
CA ASP A 191 -0.25 6.64 34.19
C ASP A 191 -0.13 7.94 34.98
N GLN A 192 0.12 9.06 34.29
CA GLN A 192 0.16 10.39 34.92
C GLN A 192 -1.20 10.77 35.53
N LEU A 193 -2.29 10.49 34.84
CA LEU A 193 -3.64 10.76 35.34
C LEU A 193 -3.93 9.95 36.62
N ALA A 194 -3.55 8.68 36.65
CA ALA A 194 -3.72 7.83 37.83
C ALA A 194 -2.91 8.35 39.03
N ALA A 195 -1.65 8.77 38.80
CA ALA A 195 -0.81 9.35 39.84
C ALA A 195 -1.40 10.65 40.41
N LEU A 196 -1.84 11.56 39.54
CA LEU A 196 -2.48 12.82 39.96
C LEU A 196 -3.80 12.58 40.68
N GLN A 197 -4.59 11.59 40.27
CA GLN A 197 -5.83 11.23 40.96
C GLN A 197 -5.56 10.68 42.37
N ALA A 198 -4.52 9.85 42.52
CA ALA A 198 -4.10 9.33 43.82
C ALA A 198 -3.59 10.44 44.75
N GLU A 199 -2.78 11.37 44.24
CA GLU A 199 -2.30 12.52 45.00
C GLU A 199 -3.46 13.43 45.43
N ASN A 200 -4.37 13.77 44.51
CA ASN A 200 -5.55 14.58 44.83
C ASN A 200 -6.44 13.92 45.89
N ALA A 201 -6.63 12.59 45.83
CA ALA A 201 -7.37 11.86 46.84
C ALA A 201 -6.69 11.95 48.21
N SER A 202 -5.36 11.82 48.25
CA SER A 202 -4.56 11.99 49.47
C SER A 202 -4.70 13.39 50.05
N ILE A 203 -4.52 14.44 49.24
CA ILE A 203 -4.64 15.85 49.67
C ILE A 203 -6.03 16.16 50.20
N ARG A 204 -7.09 15.69 49.51
CA ARG A 204 -8.48 15.89 49.96
C ARG A 204 -8.74 15.22 51.29
N SER A 205 -8.21 14.02 51.49
CA SER A 205 -8.33 13.29 52.76
C SER A 205 -7.62 14.00 53.92
N THR A 206 -6.48 14.65 53.66
CA THR A 206 -5.70 15.37 54.68
C THR A 206 -6.19 16.79 54.93
N SER A 207 -6.81 17.43 53.94
CA SER A 207 -7.28 18.83 54.05
C SER A 207 -8.69 18.97 54.63
N GLY A 208 -9.39 17.86 54.91
CA GLY A 208 -10.73 17.88 55.51
C GLY A 208 -11.84 18.49 54.63
N ILE A 209 -11.55 18.76 53.35
CA ILE A 209 -12.51 19.29 52.38
C ILE A 209 -13.37 18.13 51.88
N SER A 210 -14.46 17.83 52.58
CA SER A 210 -15.58 17.08 52.00
C SER A 210 -16.40 18.00 51.10
N GLN A 211 -16.93 17.42 50.01
CA GLN A 211 -17.54 18.08 48.84
C GLN A 211 -18.42 19.30 49.14
#